data_AF-A0A5D2VLN6-F1
#
_entry.id   AF-A0A5D2VLN6-F1
#
_cell.length_a   1.000
_cell.length_b   1.000
_cell.length_c   1.000
_cell.angle_alpha   90.00
_cell.angle_beta   90.00
_cell.angle_gamma   90.00
#
_symmetry.space_group_name_H-M   'P 1'
#
loop_
_entity.id
_entity.type
_entity.pdbx_description
1 polymer ?
#
loop_
_entity_poly.entity_id
_entity_poly.type
_entity_poly.pdbx_seq_one_letter_code
_entity_poly.pdbx_strand_id
1 'polypeptide(L)'
;MTRNSCPCSNKFFYAHRCDVNLLLATLCTRTIQTREGSIVKALDCNAAVASQDALAKTVYARFFDWLVDKINISVGQDPNSHVQIGVLDIYGFECFKHNRL
;
A
#
# COMPACT_ATOMS: atom_id res chain seq x y z
N MET A 1 -7.62 34.63 8.59
CA MET A 1 -7.28 33.39 9.31
C MET A 1 -8.50 32.48 9.30
N THR A 2 -8.74 31.77 8.20
CA THR A 2 -9.84 30.81 8.08
C THR A 2 -9.23 29.52 7.53
N ARG A 3 -8.96 28.57 8.42
CA ARG A 3 -8.59 27.21 8.01
C ARG A 3 -9.87 26.55 7.51
N ASN A 4 -10.06 26.53 6.20
CA ASN A 4 -11.00 25.61 5.59
C ASN A 4 -10.50 24.19 5.85
N SER A 5 -11.09 23.53 6.83
CA SER A 5 -10.94 22.11 7.06
C SER A 5 -11.42 21.34 5.82
N CYS A 6 -10.47 20.75 5.06
CA CYS A 6 -10.75 19.85 3.94
C CYS A 6 -11.63 18.69 4.47
N PRO A 7 -12.82 18.43 3.91
CA PRO A 7 -13.67 17.28 4.26
C PRO A 7 -13.03 15.92 3.93
N CYS A 8 -11.85 15.96 3.33
CA CYS A 8 -11.15 14.91 2.61
C CYS A 8 -10.33 13.99 3.54
N SER A 9 -9.94 14.47 4.72
CA SER A 9 -8.93 13.79 5.54
C SER A 9 -9.47 12.70 6.47
N ASN A 10 -10.78 12.71 6.77
CA ASN A 10 -11.36 11.80 7.76
C ASN A 10 -11.83 10.44 7.21
N LYS A 11 -11.75 10.20 5.89
CA LYS A 11 -12.22 8.93 5.31
C LYS A 11 -11.18 7.81 5.31
N PHE A 12 -9.89 8.14 5.40
CA PHE A 12 -8.80 7.15 5.31
C PHE A 12 -8.58 6.40 6.63
N PHE A 13 -8.79 7.06 7.79
CA PHE A 13 -8.50 6.47 9.09
C PHE A 13 -9.62 5.59 9.68
N TYR A 14 -10.87 5.80 9.27
CA TYR A 14 -12.04 5.11 9.89
C TYR A 14 -12.50 3.83 9.15
N ALA A 15 -11.86 3.44 8.04
CA ALA A 15 -12.44 2.45 7.11
C ALA A 15 -11.86 1.03 7.18
N HIS A 16 -10.87 0.73 8.02
CA HIS A 16 -10.27 -0.62 8.06
C HIS A 16 -10.63 -1.38 9.34
N ARG A 17 -11.93 -1.61 9.54
CA ARG A 17 -12.34 -2.76 10.34
C ARG A 17 -12.19 -4.01 9.48
N CYS A 18 -11.00 -4.59 9.48
CA CYS A 18 -10.74 -5.88 8.87
C CYS A 18 -11.22 -6.97 9.84
N ASP A 19 -12.09 -7.86 9.38
CA ASP A 19 -12.49 -9.03 10.16
C ASP A 19 -11.31 -10.02 10.21
N VAL A 20 -10.87 -10.36 11.42
CA VAL A 20 -9.69 -11.21 11.63
C VAL A 20 -9.91 -12.63 11.08
N ASN A 21 -11.11 -13.18 11.23
CA ASN A 21 -11.42 -14.53 10.76
C ASN A 21 -11.47 -14.58 9.23
N LEU A 22 -12.05 -13.55 8.61
CA LEU A 22 -12.09 -13.42 7.15
C LEU A 22 -10.67 -13.24 6.57
N LEU A 23 -9.83 -12.45 7.23
CA LEU A 23 -8.44 -12.26 6.82
C LEU A 23 -7.66 -13.56 6.90
N LEU A 24 -7.76 -14.28 8.03
CA LEU A 24 -7.13 -15.59 8.20
C LEU A 24 -7.61 -16.60 7.16
N ALA A 25 -8.92 -16.70 6.93
CA ALA A 25 -9.48 -17.58 5.92
C ALA A 25 -8.96 -17.24 4.51
N THR A 26 -8.84 -15.95 4.18
CA THR A 26 -8.37 -15.47 2.88
C THR A 26 -6.87 -15.71 2.67
N LEU A 27 -6.05 -15.56 3.72
CA LEU A 27 -4.61 -15.80 3.65
C LEU A 27 -4.28 -17.31 3.58
N CYS A 28 -5.14 -18.16 4.15
CA CYS A 28 -4.91 -19.61 4.23
C CYS A 28 -5.65 -20.42 3.16
N THR A 29 -6.49 -19.79 2.33
CA THR A 29 -7.26 -20.50 1.30
C THR A 29 -7.20 -19.79 -0.04
N ARG A 30 -7.34 -20.56 -1.11
CA ARG A 30 -7.46 -20.07 -2.47
C ARG A 30 -8.84 -20.43 -3.01
N THR A 31 -9.59 -19.40 -3.39
CA THR A 31 -10.86 -19.56 -4.08
C THR A 31 -10.64 -19.62 -5.59
N ILE A 32 -11.10 -20.68 -6.21
CA ILE A 32 -11.03 -20.91 -7.65
C ILE A 32 -12.45 -20.83 -8.20
N GLN A 33 -12.70 -19.84 -9.06
CA GLN A 33 -13.98 -19.69 -9.74
C GLN A 33 -14.01 -20.59 -10.97
N THR A 34 -14.95 -21.53 -11.00
CA THR A 34 -15.23 -22.41 -12.16
C THR A 34 -16.61 -22.09 -12.73
N ARG A 35 -16.93 -22.67 -13.90
CA ARG A 35 -18.26 -22.53 -14.53
C ARG A 35 -19.39 -23.11 -13.68
N GLU A 36 -19.06 -24.05 -12.79
CA GLU A 36 -20.02 -24.79 -11.95
C GLU A 36 -20.11 -24.22 -10.54
N GLY A 37 -19.22 -23.28 -10.17
CA GLY A 37 -19.24 -22.59 -8.89
C GLY A 37 -17.85 -22.25 -8.34
N SER A 38 -17.82 -21.87 -7.07
CA SER A 38 -16.61 -21.48 -6.36
C SER A 38 -16.04 -22.65 -5.56
N ILE A 39 -14.82 -23.09 -5.88
CA ILE A 39 -14.11 -24.14 -5.14
C ILE A 39 -13.08 -23.49 -4.22
N VAL A 40 -13.15 -23.76 -2.92
CA VAL A 40 -12.17 -23.27 -1.94
C VAL A 40 -11.17 -24.38 -1.63
N LYS A 41 -9.88 -24.08 -1.79
CA LYS A 41 -8.78 -25.01 -1.49
C LYS A 41 -7.86 -24.41 -0.43
N ALA A 42 -7.48 -25.19 0.58
CA ALA A 42 -6.47 -24.77 1.55
C ALA A 42 -5.09 -24.57 0.87
N LEU A 43 -4.37 -23.54 1.27
CA LEU A 43 -3.00 -23.28 0.86
C LEU A 43 -2.02 -24.07 1.75
N ASP A 44 -0.85 -24.39 1.19
CA ASP A 44 0.27 -24.84 2.01
C ASP A 44 0.87 -23.66 2.81
N CYS A 45 1.68 -23.99 3.83
CA CYS A 45 2.25 -22.99 4.73
C CYS A 45 3.12 -21.95 3.98
N ASN A 46 3.88 -22.36 2.96
CA ASN A 46 4.76 -21.44 2.23
C ASN A 46 3.95 -20.45 1.39
N ALA A 47 2.87 -20.91 0.75
CA ALA A 47 1.97 -20.07 -0.01
C ALA A 47 1.21 -19.08 0.89
N ALA A 48 0.80 -19.50 2.10
CA ALA A 48 0.18 -18.61 3.07
C ALA A 48 1.14 -17.50 3.55
N VAL A 49 2.40 -17.85 3.85
CA VAL A 49 3.44 -16.88 4.21
C VAL A 49 3.73 -15.91 3.07
N ALA A 50 3.87 -16.41 1.84
CA ALA A 50 4.07 -15.55 0.67
C ALA A 50 2.89 -14.58 0.45
N SER A 51 1.66 -15.01 0.72
CA SER A 51 0.47 -14.15 0.67
C SER A 51 0.51 -13.05 1.74
N GLN A 52 0.93 -13.39 2.96
CA GLN A 52 1.13 -12.42 4.05
C GLN A 52 2.19 -11.37 3.68
N ASP A 53 3.34 -11.81 3.16
CA ASP A 53 4.42 -10.89 2.73
C ASP A 53 3.94 -9.97 1.60
N ALA A 54 3.20 -10.51 0.64
CA ALA A 54 2.64 -9.72 -0.45
C ALA A 54 1.62 -8.68 0.06
N LEU A 55 0.77 -9.06 1.01
CA LEU A 55 -0.17 -8.15 1.65
C LEU A 55 0.58 -7.02 2.38
N ALA A 56 1.58 -7.35 3.19
CA ALA A 56 2.38 -6.37 3.93
C ALA A 56 3.07 -5.38 2.98
N LYS A 57 3.72 -5.88 1.93
CA LYS A 57 4.35 -5.04 0.89
C LYS A 57 3.35 -4.12 0.21
N THR A 58 2.16 -4.63 -0.12
CA THR A 58 1.11 -3.85 -0.80
C THR A 58 0.58 -2.74 0.09
N VAL A 59 0.33 -3.03 1.37
CA VAL A 59 -0.15 -2.03 2.33
C VAL A 59 0.91 -0.94 2.53
N TYR A 60 2.17 -1.33 2.71
CA TYR A 60 3.27 -0.38 2.87
C TYR A 60 3.43 0.52 1.64
N ALA A 61 3.44 -0.05 0.44
CA ALA A 61 3.57 0.71 -0.81
C ALA A 61 2.43 1.74 -0.96
N ARG A 62 1.18 1.33 -0.77
CA ARG A 62 0.01 2.24 -0.86
C ARG A 62 0.04 3.33 0.21
N PHE A 63 0.49 2.99 1.42
CA PHE A 63 0.64 3.96 2.49
C PHE A 63 1.72 4.99 2.15
N PHE A 64 2.85 4.55 1.61
CA PHE A 64 3.94 5.43 1.21
C PHE A 64 3.51 6.38 0.08
N ASP A 65 2.85 5.87 -0.96
CA ASP A 65 2.32 6.69 -2.06
C ASP A 65 1.34 7.76 -1.54
N TRP A 66 0.43 7.36 -0.65
CA TRP A 66 -0.50 8.29 0.00
C TRP A 66 0.22 9.33 0.85
N LEU A 67 1.26 8.94 1.58
CA LEU A 67 2.04 9.85 2.41
C LEU A 67 2.75 10.90 1.55
N VAL A 68 3.41 10.49 0.47
CA VAL A 68 4.07 11.39 -0.48
C VAL A 68 3.09 12.38 -1.08
N ASP A 69 1.90 11.92 -1.50
CA ASP A 69 0.82 12.79 -1.99
C ASP A 69 0.41 13.83 -0.94
N LYS A 70 0.18 13.41 0.31
CA LYS A 70 -0.17 14.33 1.40
C LYS A 70 0.91 15.36 1.70
N ILE A 71 2.17 14.95 1.69
CA ILE A 71 3.29 15.87 1.90
C ILE A 71 3.35 16.88 0.75
N ASN A 72 3.26 16.43 -0.50
CA ASN A 72 3.31 17.32 -1.68
C ASN A 72 2.18 18.35 -1.67
N ILE A 73 0.97 17.94 -1.33
CA ILE A 73 -0.18 18.85 -1.17
C ILE A 73 0.07 19.84 -0.02
N SER A 74 0.63 19.39 1.10
CA SER A 74 0.84 20.22 2.28
C SER A 74 1.99 21.22 2.13
N VAL A 75 3.07 20.85 1.43
CA VAL A 75 4.19 21.75 1.15
C VAL A 75 3.72 22.85 0.20
N GLY A 76 2.92 22.49 -0.80
CA GLY A 76 2.39 23.43 -1.79
C GLY A 76 3.48 23.92 -2.74
N GLN A 77 3.18 23.95 -4.03
CA GLN A 77 4.02 24.57 -5.04
C GLN A 77 3.17 25.57 -5.82
N ASP A 78 3.72 26.74 -6.13
CA ASP A 78 3.06 27.69 -7.01
C ASP A 78 3.03 27.11 -8.44
N PRO A 79 1.85 26.82 -9.02
CA PRO A 79 1.74 26.28 -10.37
C PRO A 79 2.30 27.24 -11.45
N ASN A 80 2.42 28.53 -11.12
CA ASN A 80 2.90 29.56 -12.03
C ASN A 80 4.40 29.87 -11.86
N SER A 81 5.11 29.13 -11.00
CA SER A 81 6.55 29.36 -10.84
C SER A 81 7.30 28.99 -12.13
N HIS A 82 8.06 29.95 -12.66
CA HIS A 82 8.93 29.73 -13.82
C HIS A 82 10.27 29.09 -13.48
N VAL A 83 10.59 28.93 -12.18
CA VAL A 83 11.88 28.41 -11.70
C VAL A 83 11.64 27.31 -10.66
N GLN A 84 12.35 26.19 -10.81
CA GLN A 84 12.32 25.06 -9.88
C GLN A 84 13.74 24.56 -9.61
N ILE A 85 14.06 24.28 -8.35
CA ILE A 85 15.33 23.70 -7.92
C ILE A 85 15.03 22.32 -7.34
N GLY A 86 15.62 21.28 -7.92
CA GLY A 86 15.52 19.90 -7.44
C GLY A 86 16.77 19.48 -6.70
N VAL A 87 16.60 18.80 -5.57
CA VAL A 87 17.68 18.12 -4.84
C VAL A 87 17.45 16.62 -4.97
N LEU A 88 18.47 15.90 -5.43
CA LEU A 88 18.40 14.44 -5.64
C LEU A 88 19.15 13.74 -4.50
N ASP A 89 18.40 13.01 -3.67
CA ASP A 89 18.93 12.08 -2.68
C ASP A 89 18.39 10.69 -3.00
N ILE A 90 19.23 9.87 -3.62
CA ILE A 90 18.92 8.49 -3.97
C ILE A 90 19.83 7.57 -3.19
N TYR A 91 19.24 6.52 -2.65
CA TYR A 91 19.98 5.53 -1.89
C TYR A 91 21.01 4.81 -2.77
N GLY A 92 22.20 4.56 -2.20
CA GLY A 92 23.36 4.01 -2.90
C GLY A 92 23.30 2.49 -3.12
N PHE A 93 24.37 1.94 -3.70
CA PHE A 93 24.46 0.51 -4.02
C PHE A 93 24.74 -0.33 -2.77
N GLU A 94 24.03 -1.44 -2.62
CA GLU A 94 24.28 -2.44 -1.57
C GLU A 94 24.77 -3.76 -2.21
N CYS A 95 25.85 -4.33 -1.66
CA CYS A 95 26.39 -5.60 -2.15
C CYS A 95 25.84 -6.76 -1.31
N PHE A 96 24.73 -7.33 -1.78
CA PHE A 96 24.13 -8.51 -1.17
C PHE A 96 24.58 -9.80 -1.84
N LYS A 97 24.59 -10.90 -1.08
CA LYS A 97 24.80 -12.26 -1.63
C LYS A 97 23.81 -12.61 -2.74
N HIS A 98 22.62 -12.00 -2.71
CA HIS A 98 21.61 -12.15 -3.75
C HIS A 98 20.88 -10.82 -3.91
N ASN A 99 21.21 -10.09 -4.97
CA ASN A 99 20.53 -8.84 -5.31
C ASN A 99 19.25 -9.17 -6.07
N ARG A 100 18.10 -8.70 -5.58
CA ARG A 100 16.79 -8.96 -6.15
C ARG A 100 16.12 -7.64 -6.49
N LEU A 101 15.36 -7.63 -7.59
CA LEU A 101 14.48 -6.53 -7.97
C LEU A 101 13.38 -6.31 -6.91
#